data_AF-A0A133U4K9-F1
#
_entry.id   AF-A0A133U4K9-F1
#
_cell.length_a   1.000
_cell.length_b   1.000
_cell.length_c   1.000
_cell.angle_alpha   90.00
_cell.angle_beta   90.00
_cell.angle_gamma   90.00
#
_symmetry.space_group_name_H-M   'P 1'
#
loop_
_entity.id
_entity.type
_entity.pdbx_description
1 polymer ?
#
loop_
_entity_poly.entity_id
_entity_poly.type
_entity_poly.pdbx_seq_one_letter_code
_entity_poly.pdbx_strand_id
1 'polypeptide(L)'
;YYPFSILANYNKGVGLDVHVDCDSYKLEDEKEVPYLDVSASYDEEEGSLTLNVINRHREDSISTVIENQKGEVGNKVDIHELSAKDIKSQNNFEEKDNVGVIERTFDDASNRFSYEFPPHSLTTLELEVSE
;
A
#
# COMPACT_ATOMS: atom_id res chain seq x y z
N TYR A 1 12.74 3.25 -9.64
CA TYR A 1 12.35 2.13 -10.50
C TYR A 1 11.17 1.37 -9.89
N TYR A 2 11.35 0.68 -8.75
CA TYR A 2 10.29 -0.18 -8.18
C TYR A 2 8.94 0.49 -7.93
N PRO A 3 8.83 1.70 -7.33
CA PRO A 3 7.52 2.34 -7.14
C PRO A 3 6.77 2.52 -8.46
N PHE A 4 7.47 3.01 -9.49
CA PHE A 4 6.88 3.17 -10.82
C PHE A 4 6.47 1.83 -11.42
N SER A 5 7.29 0.78 -11.28
CA SER A 5 6.99 -0.54 -11.81
C SER A 5 5.76 -1.17 -11.15
N ILE A 6 5.64 -1.09 -9.82
CA ILE A 6 4.48 -1.56 -9.07
C ILE A 6 3.24 -0.80 -9.57
N LEU A 7 3.29 0.53 -9.54
CA LEU A 7 2.13 1.33 -9.89
C LEU A 7 1.67 1.08 -11.34
N ALA A 8 2.61 1.02 -12.29
CA ALA A 8 2.31 0.81 -13.70
C ALA A 8 1.75 -0.58 -14.02
N ASN A 9 2.08 -1.61 -13.23
CA ASN A 9 1.60 -2.97 -13.46
C ASN A 9 0.24 -3.23 -12.81
N TYR A 10 -0.01 -2.63 -11.64
CA TYR A 10 -1.14 -3.00 -10.78
C TYR A 10 -2.26 -1.95 -10.69
N ASN A 11 -2.00 -0.67 -11.00
CA ASN A 11 -3.06 0.34 -11.00
C ASN A 11 -3.75 0.38 -12.35
N LYS A 12 -4.95 -0.19 -12.41
CA LYS A 12 -5.77 -0.31 -13.62
C LYS A 12 -7.19 0.22 -13.38
N GLY A 13 -7.91 0.43 -14.47
CA GLY A 13 -9.29 0.88 -14.43
C GLY A 13 -9.45 2.31 -13.92
N VAL A 14 -10.38 2.52 -12.99
CA VAL A 14 -10.77 3.84 -12.49
C VAL A 14 -10.16 4.13 -11.13
N GLY A 15 -9.68 5.35 -10.91
CA GLY A 15 -9.26 5.81 -9.58
C GLY A 15 -10.46 5.99 -8.66
N LEU A 16 -10.33 5.57 -7.41
CA LEU A 16 -11.36 5.73 -6.39
C LEU A 16 -11.04 6.90 -5.46
N ASP A 17 -12.10 7.53 -4.93
CA ASP A 17 -11.99 8.48 -3.83
C ASP A 17 -11.91 7.69 -2.51
N VAL A 18 -10.76 7.74 -1.84
CA VAL A 18 -10.48 6.94 -0.65
C VAL A 18 -10.54 7.84 0.58
N HIS A 19 -11.36 7.46 1.54
CA HIS A 19 -11.34 8.08 2.86
C HIS A 19 -10.19 7.50 3.69
N VAL A 20 -9.36 8.38 4.24
CA VAL A 20 -8.24 8.01 5.10
C VAL A 20 -8.35 8.77 6.41
N ASP A 21 -8.33 8.04 7.52
CA ASP A 21 -8.27 8.58 8.87
C ASP A 21 -6.99 8.06 9.54
N CYS A 22 -6.03 8.94 9.79
CA CYS A 22 -4.78 8.60 10.47
C CYS A 22 -4.16 9.83 11.13
N ASP A 23 -3.27 9.59 12.09
CA ASP A 23 -2.50 10.65 12.72
C ASP A 23 -1.61 11.40 11.72
N SER A 24 -1.19 12.60 12.11
CA SER A 24 -0.36 13.49 11.30
C SER A 24 0.89 13.92 12.07
N TYR A 25 1.92 14.34 11.32
CA TYR A 25 3.06 15.06 11.87
C TYR A 25 3.09 16.49 11.37
N LYS A 26 3.67 17.39 12.16
CA LYS A 26 3.79 18.80 11.84
C LYS A 26 5.11 19.12 11.17
N LEU A 27 5.04 19.94 10.13
CA LEU A 27 6.18 20.61 9.53
C LEU A 27 6.47 21.92 10.26
N GLU A 28 7.63 22.52 9.97
CA GLU A 28 8.07 23.79 10.58
C GLU A 28 7.10 24.96 10.34
N ASP A 29 6.30 24.90 9.29
CA ASP A 29 5.28 25.89 8.92
C ASP A 29 3.89 25.57 9.51
N GLU A 30 3.82 24.71 10.55
CA GLU A 30 2.59 24.21 11.20
C GLU A 30 1.66 23.42 10.27
N LYS A 31 2.11 23.07 9.06
CA LYS A 31 1.35 22.20 8.17
C LYS A 31 1.35 20.78 8.72
N GLU A 32 0.16 20.22 8.89
CA GLU A 32 -0.02 18.81 9.24
C GLU A 32 0.01 17.93 7.98
N VAL A 33 0.81 16.87 8.04
CA VAL A 33 0.95 15.88 6.98
C VAL A 33 0.53 14.52 7.53
N PRO A 34 -0.46 13.85 6.93
CA PRO A 34 -0.88 12.51 7.36
C PRO A 34 0.28 11.51 7.24
N TYR A 35 0.37 10.57 8.17
CA TYR A 35 1.37 9.51 8.09
C TYR A 35 1.10 8.52 6.97
N LEU A 36 -0.17 8.24 6.67
CA LEU A 36 -0.55 7.39 5.56
C LEU A 36 -0.95 8.23 4.35
N ASP A 37 -0.37 7.88 3.19
CA ASP A 37 -0.86 8.32 1.88
C ASP A 37 -1.49 7.13 1.19
N VAL A 38 -2.71 7.29 0.69
CA VAL A 38 -3.46 6.17 0.14
C VAL A 38 -4.04 6.54 -1.21
N SER A 39 -3.89 5.65 -2.17
CA SER A 39 -4.62 5.70 -3.44
C SER A 39 -5.23 4.33 -3.72
N ALA A 40 -6.36 4.32 -4.43
CA ALA A 40 -6.95 3.07 -4.89
C ALA A 40 -7.45 3.19 -6.33
N SER A 41 -7.46 2.05 -7.02
CA SER A 41 -8.07 1.91 -8.34
C SER A 41 -8.86 0.62 -8.43
N TYR A 42 -9.93 0.63 -9.21
CA TYR A 42 -10.76 -0.55 -9.46
C TYR A 42 -10.84 -0.86 -10.95
N ASP A 43 -10.52 -2.10 -11.30
CA ASP A 43 -10.68 -2.68 -12.61
C ASP A 43 -11.97 -3.51 -12.64
N GLU A 44 -13.01 -2.98 -13.31
CA GLU A 44 -14.33 -3.60 -13.39
C GLU A 44 -14.32 -4.87 -14.26
N GLU A 45 -13.44 -4.96 -15.27
CA GLU A 45 -13.39 -6.12 -16.16
C GLU A 45 -12.84 -7.36 -15.45
N GLU A 46 -11.84 -7.16 -14.60
CA GLU A 46 -11.17 -8.23 -13.83
C GLU A 46 -11.72 -8.39 -12.40
N GLY A 47 -12.59 -7.47 -11.95
CA GLY A 47 -13.08 -7.46 -10.56
C GLY A 47 -11.93 -7.25 -9.56
N SER A 48 -10.98 -6.37 -9.87
CA SER A 48 -9.75 -6.20 -9.10
C SER A 48 -9.67 -4.81 -8.48
N LEU A 49 -9.50 -4.75 -7.16
CA LEU A 49 -9.24 -3.54 -6.39
C LEU A 49 -7.76 -3.49 -6.00
N THR A 50 -7.08 -2.43 -6.41
CA THR A 50 -5.70 -2.16 -6.03
C THR A 50 -5.68 -1.01 -5.02
N LEU A 51 -5.08 -1.23 -3.86
CA LEU A 51 -4.86 -0.23 -2.81
C LEU A 51 -3.36 -0.02 -2.63
N ASN A 52 -2.88 1.21 -2.81
CA ASN A 52 -1.50 1.57 -2.53
C ASN A 52 -1.44 2.42 -1.26
N VAL A 53 -0.59 2.04 -0.32
CA VAL A 53 -0.40 2.74 0.94
C VAL A 53 1.07 3.06 1.12
N ILE A 54 1.37 4.33 1.39
CA ILE A 54 2.70 4.79 1.81
C ILE A 54 2.63 5.09 3.30
N ASN A 55 3.45 4.39 4.09
CA ASN A 55 3.69 4.78 5.47
C ASN A 55 4.90 5.74 5.53
N ARG A 56 4.62 7.02 5.77
CA ARG A 56 5.65 8.08 5.91
C ARG A 56 6.32 8.08 7.28
N HIS A 57 5.82 7.31 8.23
CA HIS A 57 6.41 7.21 9.55
C HIS A 57 7.81 6.60 9.46
N ARG A 58 8.78 7.22 10.14
CA ARG A 58 10.19 6.87 9.99
C ARG A 58 10.54 5.55 10.66
N GLU A 59 9.94 5.27 11.82
CA GLU A 59 10.38 4.19 12.73
C GLU A 59 9.26 3.19 13.05
N ASP A 60 8.07 3.68 13.34
CA ASP A 60 6.91 2.83 13.67
C ASP A 60 6.11 2.33 12.47
N SER A 61 5.68 1.08 12.57
CA SER A 61 4.62 0.51 11.75
C SER A 61 3.26 1.10 12.13
N ILE A 62 2.33 1.16 11.17
CA ILE A 62 0.97 1.64 11.41
C ILE A 62 -0.03 0.53 11.12
N SER A 63 -0.68 0.03 12.17
CA SER A 63 -1.80 -0.92 12.05
C SER A 63 -3.06 -0.17 11.61
N THR A 64 -3.66 -0.62 10.51
CA THR A 64 -4.78 0.05 9.86
C THR A 64 -5.90 -0.93 9.60
N VAL A 65 -7.15 -0.49 9.83
CA VAL A 65 -8.34 -1.21 9.39
C VAL A 65 -8.67 -0.77 7.97
N ILE A 66 -8.82 -1.73 7.07
CA ILE A 66 -9.24 -1.53 5.69
C ILE A 66 -10.70 -1.97 5.58
N GLU A 67 -11.55 -1.10 5.04
CA GLU A 67 -12.99 -1.34 4.87
C GLU A 67 -13.42 -1.14 3.42
N ASN A 68 -13.87 -2.21 2.77
CA ASN A 68 -14.55 -2.17 1.48
C ASN A 68 -16.05 -1.90 1.70
N GLN A 69 -16.61 -0.94 0.96
CA GLN A 69 -18.00 -0.50 1.13
C GLN A 69 -18.97 -1.08 0.10
N LYS A 70 -18.47 -1.69 -0.98
CA LYS A 70 -19.30 -2.20 -2.08
C LYS A 70 -18.73 -3.49 -2.65
N GLY A 71 -19.59 -4.46 -2.91
CA GLY A 71 -19.20 -5.79 -3.37
C GLY A 71 -18.62 -6.62 -2.23
N GLU A 72 -18.12 -7.80 -2.57
CA GLU A 72 -17.55 -8.76 -1.65
C GLU A 72 -16.08 -9.01 -1.98
N VAL A 73 -15.21 -8.66 -1.03
CA VAL A 73 -13.77 -8.93 -1.08
C VAL A 73 -13.49 -10.42 -0.92
N GLY A 74 -12.70 -10.98 -1.84
CA GLY A 74 -12.19 -12.34 -1.76
C GLY A 74 -11.29 -12.56 -0.55
N ASN A 75 -11.08 -13.80 -0.16
CA ASN A 75 -10.34 -14.13 1.07
C ASN A 75 -8.82 -13.95 0.96
N LYS A 76 -8.30 -13.77 -0.25
CA LYS A 76 -6.87 -13.69 -0.56
C LYS A 76 -6.52 -12.29 -1.04
N VAL A 77 -5.39 -11.78 -0.54
CA VAL A 77 -4.82 -10.50 -0.97
C VAL A 77 -3.37 -10.73 -1.37
N ASP A 78 -3.01 -10.29 -2.57
CA ASP A 78 -1.63 -10.28 -3.03
C ASP A 78 -0.99 -8.94 -2.66
N ILE A 79 0.24 -8.99 -2.12
CA ILE A 79 0.90 -7.85 -1.50
C ILE A 79 2.26 -7.65 -2.15
N HIS A 80 2.50 -6.43 -2.62
CA HIS A 80 3.78 -5.95 -3.14
C HIS A 80 4.31 -4.86 -2.21
N GLU A 81 5.25 -5.21 -1.35
CA GLU A 81 5.84 -4.29 -0.38
C GLU A 81 7.23 -3.87 -0.83
N LEU A 82 7.47 -2.56 -0.87
CA LEU A 82 8.78 -1.97 -1.03
C LEU A 82 9.18 -1.31 0.29
N SER A 83 10.12 -1.93 0.98
CA SER A 83 10.73 -1.44 2.21
C SER A 83 12.25 -1.68 2.18
N ALA A 84 12.98 -1.10 3.12
CA ALA A 84 14.43 -1.29 3.23
C ALA A 84 14.88 -1.29 4.68
N LYS A 85 16.09 -1.79 4.94
CA LYS A 85 16.67 -1.81 6.29
C LYS A 85 16.98 -0.40 6.82
N ASP A 86 17.35 0.52 5.94
CA ASP A 86 17.64 1.92 6.26
C ASP A 86 17.10 2.83 5.14
N ILE A 87 16.68 4.05 5.50
CA ILE A 87 16.16 5.03 4.54
C ILE A 87 17.20 5.47 3.48
N LYS A 88 18.49 5.18 3.69
CA LYS A 88 19.59 5.42 2.76
C LYS A 88 20.05 4.18 2.01
N SER A 89 19.40 3.03 2.20
CA SER A 89 19.68 1.82 1.43
C SER A 89 19.54 2.10 -0.08
N GLN A 90 20.47 1.56 -0.86
CA GLN A 90 20.50 1.73 -2.31
C GLN A 90 21.07 0.48 -2.99
N ASN A 91 20.60 0.23 -4.21
CA ASN A 91 21.18 -0.79 -5.08
C ASN A 91 22.36 -0.22 -5.85
N ASN A 92 23.41 -1.01 -6.03
CA ASN A 92 24.58 -0.68 -6.83
C ASN A 92 24.96 -1.86 -7.73
N PHE A 93 26.08 -1.77 -8.45
CA PHE A 93 26.49 -2.81 -9.40
C PHE A 93 26.87 -4.14 -8.72
N GLU A 94 27.35 -4.08 -7.49
CA GLU A 94 27.81 -5.24 -6.69
C GLU A 94 26.66 -5.80 -5.85
N GLU A 95 25.87 -4.91 -5.24
CA GLU A 95 24.73 -5.23 -4.37
C GLU A 95 23.42 -4.73 -5.00
N LYS A 96 22.81 -5.57 -5.83
CA LYS A 96 21.67 -5.20 -6.67
C LYS A 96 20.31 -5.28 -5.97
N ASP A 97 20.25 -5.96 -4.83
CA ASP A 97 19.00 -6.35 -4.15
C ASP A 97 18.91 -5.80 -2.71
N ASN A 98 19.62 -4.72 -2.41
CA ASN A 98 19.56 -4.04 -1.10
C ASN A 98 18.19 -3.38 -0.85
N VAL A 99 17.50 -3.01 -1.92
CA VAL A 99 16.13 -2.45 -1.95
C VAL A 99 15.39 -3.18 -3.05
N GLY A 100 14.28 -3.83 -2.73
CA GLY A 100 13.51 -4.62 -3.68
C GLY A 100 12.08 -4.81 -3.21
N VAL A 101 11.25 -5.32 -4.11
CA VAL A 101 9.86 -5.64 -3.81
C VAL A 101 9.81 -7.00 -3.13
N ILE A 102 9.17 -7.07 -1.98
CA ILE A 102 8.86 -8.29 -1.25
C ILE A 102 7.41 -8.64 -1.58
N GLU A 103 7.21 -9.80 -2.19
CA GLU A 103 5.89 -10.30 -2.53
C GLU A 103 5.39 -11.25 -1.44
N ARG A 104 4.13 -11.08 -1.03
CA ARG A 104 3.47 -11.91 -0.03
C ARG A 104 2.01 -12.12 -0.40
N THR A 105 1.41 -13.11 0.24
CA THR A 105 -0.04 -13.30 0.24
C THR A 105 -0.53 -13.18 1.68
N PHE A 106 -1.69 -12.53 1.84
CA PHE A 106 -2.48 -12.56 3.05
C PHE A 106 -3.76 -13.34 2.78
N ASP A 107 -3.94 -14.43 3.53
CA ASP A 107 -5.17 -15.23 3.53
C ASP A 107 -5.96 -14.86 4.79
N ASP A 108 -7.28 -14.68 4.66
CA ASP A 108 -8.24 -14.18 5.69
C ASP A 108 -8.67 -12.72 5.53
N ALA A 109 -8.68 -12.22 4.29
CA ALA A 109 -9.35 -10.95 3.98
C ALA A 109 -10.87 -11.10 3.93
N SER A 110 -11.55 -9.98 4.14
CA SER A 110 -12.98 -9.81 3.97
C SER A 110 -13.25 -8.34 3.65
N ASN A 111 -14.51 -7.91 3.60
CA ASN A 111 -14.82 -6.48 3.44
C ASN A 111 -14.26 -5.61 4.58
N ARG A 112 -13.86 -6.21 5.71
CA ARG A 112 -13.20 -5.49 6.80
C ARG A 112 -12.09 -6.34 7.39
N PHE A 113 -10.86 -5.91 7.23
CA PHE A 113 -9.68 -6.60 7.75
C PHE A 113 -8.63 -5.60 8.23
N SER A 114 -7.58 -6.08 8.87
CA SER A 114 -6.50 -5.24 9.36
C SER A 114 -5.18 -5.63 8.71
N TYR A 115 -4.36 -4.62 8.43
CA TYR A 115 -3.02 -4.80 7.91
C TYR A 115 -2.06 -3.84 8.63
N GLU A 116 -0.83 -4.30 8.87
CA GLU A 116 0.22 -3.48 9.48
C GLU A 116 1.20 -3.02 8.40
N PHE A 117 1.24 -1.71 8.15
CA PHE A 117 2.15 -1.12 7.19
C PHE A 117 3.50 -0.81 7.85
N PRO A 118 4.62 -1.43 7.40
CA PRO A 118 5.93 -1.17 7.98
C PRO A 118 6.34 0.30 7.85
N PRO A 119 7.27 0.80 8.69
CA PRO A 119 7.78 2.16 8.56
C PRO A 119 8.41 2.41 7.18
N HIS A 120 8.36 3.66 6.71
CA HIS A 120 9.00 4.15 5.48
C HIS A 120 8.80 3.22 4.26
N SER A 121 7.60 2.64 4.14
CA SER A 121 7.27 1.63 3.14
C SER A 121 6.29 2.15 2.10
N LEU A 122 6.28 1.49 0.94
CA LEU A 122 5.19 1.52 -0.03
C LEU A 122 4.64 0.10 -0.13
N THR A 123 3.36 -0.09 0.14
CA THR A 123 2.70 -1.40 0.03
C THR A 123 1.52 -1.29 -0.92
N THR A 124 1.50 -2.14 -1.94
CA THR A 124 0.34 -2.34 -2.81
C THR A 124 -0.36 -3.63 -2.42
N LEU A 125 -1.67 -3.56 -2.17
CA LEU A 125 -2.56 -4.68 -1.92
C LEU A 125 -3.46 -4.85 -3.15
N GLU A 126 -3.50 -6.03 -3.73
CA GLU A 126 -4.43 -6.41 -4.78
C GLU A 126 -5.47 -7.35 -4.19
N LEU A 127 -6.74 -6.95 -4.32
CA LEU A 127 -7.89 -7.68 -3.81
C LEU A 127 -8.81 -8.04 -4.97
N GLU A 128 -9.33 -9.26 -4.95
CA GLU A 128 -10.48 -9.63 -5.77
C GLU A 128 -11.75 -9.08 -5.13
N VAL A 129 -12.62 -8.46 -5.92
CA VAL A 129 -13.92 -7.93 -5.48
C VAL A 129 -14.98 -8.40 -6.47
N SER A 130 -15.98 -9.09 -5.95
CA SER A 130 -17.15 -9.54 -6.71
C SER A 130 -18.39 -8.68 -6.40
N GLU A 131 -19.35 -8.61 -7.33
CA GLU A 131 -20.61 -7.86 -7.13
C GLU A 131 -21.53 -8.45 -6.05
#